data_AF-A0A068MZ35-F1
#
_entry.id   AF-A0A068MZ35-F1
#
_cell.length_a   1.000
_cell.length_b   1.000
_cell.length_c   1.000
_cell.angle_alpha   90.00
_cell.angle_beta   90.00
_cell.angle_gamma   90.00
#
_symmetry.space_group_name_H-M   'P 1'
#
loop_
_entity.id
_entity.type
_entity.pdbx_description
1 polymer ?
#
loop_
_entity_poly.entity_id
_entity_poly.type
_entity_poly.pdbx_seq_one_letter_code
_entity_poly.pdbx_strand_id
1 'polypeptide(L)'
;MATLNTILSIAAAEIGVTESPRNSNRTKYGAWYGMNGQPWCAMFVSWVFDRAGSPLPVMQQGAPSGAAYCPFIEHYAKRQGRWYSKPQPGDLALFHFGKREAVHIGIVETVMIAGQFNSIEGNTSATSNDNGGAVMRRSRNVSQCRGFYRPVFGPKKTGVDAYYRLIRLTDPFMWGEDIRAWQIQANWFGYGLNPDGVYGPKSETACKKFQATRGLVVDGVIGDITWKETFKKLN
;
A
#
# COMPACT_ATOMS: atom_id res chain seq x y z
N MET A 1 -0.49 17.54 2.06
CA MET A 1 -0.19 16.30 2.81
C MET A 1 -1.48 15.50 2.90
N ALA A 2 -1.41 14.18 2.70
CA ALA A 2 -2.56 13.32 2.97
C ALA A 2 -2.98 13.50 4.43
N THR A 3 -4.25 13.84 4.65
CA THR A 3 -4.81 13.96 6.00
C THR A 3 -5.70 12.75 6.27
N LEU A 4 -5.91 12.45 7.55
CA LEU A 4 -6.95 11.50 7.98
C LEU A 4 -8.29 11.78 7.27
N ASN A 5 -8.66 13.06 7.14
CA ASN A 5 -9.89 13.48 6.46
C ASN A 5 -9.90 13.09 4.98
N THR A 6 -8.77 13.19 4.28
CA THR A 6 -8.65 12.77 2.88
C THR A 6 -8.87 11.26 2.72
N ILE A 7 -8.26 10.44 3.59
CA ILE A 7 -8.42 8.98 3.57
C ILE A 7 -9.88 8.60 3.80
N LEU A 8 -10.51 9.16 4.84
CA LEU A 8 -11.91 8.87 5.16
C LEU A 8 -12.87 9.39 4.08
N SER A 9 -12.60 10.56 3.50
CA SER A 9 -13.41 11.10 2.41
C SER A 9 -13.35 10.23 1.15
N ILE A 10 -12.18 9.71 0.79
CA ILE A 10 -12.03 8.81 -0.36
C ILE A 10 -12.73 7.48 -0.08
N ALA A 11 -12.55 6.90 1.11
CA ALA A 11 -13.27 5.68 1.49
C ALA A 11 -14.79 5.88 1.41
N ALA A 12 -15.29 7.00 1.94
CA ALA A 12 -16.72 7.30 1.99
C ALA A 12 -17.32 7.50 0.59
N ALA A 13 -16.57 8.08 -0.34
CA ALA A 13 -16.99 8.25 -1.74
C ALA A 13 -17.18 6.93 -2.49
N GLU A 14 -16.62 5.83 -1.98
CA GLU A 14 -16.70 4.51 -2.60
C GLU A 14 -17.89 3.68 -2.08
N ILE A 15 -18.62 4.16 -1.07
CA ILE A 15 -19.78 3.45 -0.51
C ILE A 15 -20.84 3.22 -1.60
N GLY A 16 -21.30 1.96 -1.71
CA GLY A 16 -22.26 1.54 -2.75
C GLY A 16 -21.61 0.98 -4.01
N VAL A 17 -20.29 1.11 -4.20
CA VAL A 17 -19.58 0.41 -5.27
C VAL A 17 -19.69 -1.09 -5.05
N THR A 18 -20.03 -1.81 -6.12
CA THR A 18 -20.18 -3.27 -6.14
C THR A 18 -19.22 -3.90 -7.13
N GLU A 19 -18.92 -5.17 -6.92
CA GLU A 19 -18.26 -6.00 -7.93
C GLU A 19 -19.15 -6.21 -9.16
N SER A 20 -18.51 -6.34 -10.33
CA SER A 20 -19.20 -6.57 -11.59
C SER A 20 -18.45 -7.56 -12.48
N PRO A 21 -19.07 -8.69 -12.86
CA PRO A 21 -20.43 -9.13 -12.52
C PRO A 21 -20.63 -9.42 -11.02
N ARG A 22 -21.89 -9.54 -10.58
CA ARG A 22 -22.22 -9.94 -9.20
C ARG A 22 -21.57 -11.29 -8.86
N ASN A 23 -21.06 -11.45 -7.64
CA ASN A 23 -20.34 -12.62 -7.12
C ASN A 23 -19.02 -12.94 -7.83
N SER A 24 -18.47 -12.01 -8.63
CA SER A 24 -17.26 -12.26 -9.41
C SER A 24 -15.96 -11.86 -8.71
N ASN A 25 -16.01 -11.09 -7.62
CA ASN A 25 -14.86 -10.40 -7.04
C ASN A 25 -14.10 -9.48 -8.01
N ARG A 26 -14.70 -9.14 -9.16
CA ARG A 26 -14.08 -8.25 -10.14
C ARG A 26 -14.43 -6.81 -9.80
N THR A 27 -13.41 -6.00 -9.50
CA THR A 27 -13.54 -4.60 -9.10
C THR A 27 -12.41 -3.76 -9.68
N LYS A 28 -12.58 -2.44 -9.70
CA LYS A 28 -11.49 -1.50 -10.04
C LYS A 28 -10.31 -1.61 -9.05
N TYR A 29 -10.56 -2.02 -7.80
CA TYR A 29 -9.50 -2.20 -6.80
C TYR A 29 -8.69 -3.46 -7.09
N GLY A 30 -9.35 -4.57 -7.40
CA GLY A 30 -8.67 -5.80 -7.81
C GLY A 30 -7.89 -5.63 -9.11
N ALA A 31 -8.45 -4.90 -10.08
CA ALA A 31 -7.76 -4.53 -11.32
C ALA A 31 -6.51 -3.68 -11.06
N TRP A 32 -6.63 -2.61 -10.25
CA TRP A 32 -5.49 -1.78 -9.85
C TRP A 32 -4.42 -2.57 -9.10
N TYR A 33 -4.84 -3.50 -8.23
CA TYR A 33 -3.93 -4.33 -7.46
C TYR A 33 -3.22 -5.40 -8.30
N GLY A 34 -3.75 -5.73 -9.49
CA GLY A 34 -3.25 -6.82 -10.33
C GLY A 34 -3.76 -8.22 -9.94
N MET A 35 -4.76 -8.29 -9.04
CA MET A 35 -5.36 -9.54 -8.54
C MET A 35 -6.89 -9.53 -8.71
N ASN A 36 -7.37 -9.08 -9.87
CA ASN A 36 -8.80 -8.92 -10.12
C ASN A 36 -9.55 -10.27 -10.11
N GLY A 37 -10.74 -10.32 -9.53
CA GLY A 37 -11.49 -11.57 -9.33
C GLY A 37 -11.13 -12.33 -8.05
N GLN A 38 -10.30 -11.76 -7.17
CA GLN A 38 -10.00 -12.29 -5.85
C GLN A 38 -10.68 -11.46 -4.76
N PRO A 39 -10.94 -12.02 -3.55
CA PRO A 39 -11.51 -11.27 -2.43
C PRO A 39 -10.75 -9.96 -2.18
N TRP A 40 -11.46 -8.83 -2.18
CA TRP A 40 -10.85 -7.52 -2.44
C TRP A 40 -10.90 -6.54 -1.26
N CYS A 41 -11.27 -6.98 -0.05
CA CYS A 41 -11.34 -6.11 1.13
C CYS A 41 -10.01 -5.38 1.41
N ALA A 42 -8.89 -6.11 1.43
CA ALA A 42 -7.57 -5.54 1.66
C ALA A 42 -7.03 -4.73 0.48
N MET A 43 -7.40 -5.10 -0.75
CA MET A 43 -7.07 -4.33 -1.95
C MET A 43 -7.78 -2.99 -1.96
N PHE A 44 -9.05 -2.94 -1.54
CA PHE A 44 -9.82 -1.71 -1.38
C PHE A 44 -9.14 -0.75 -0.40
N VAL A 45 -8.79 -1.23 0.80
CA VAL A 45 -8.11 -0.41 1.79
C VAL A 45 -6.75 0.09 1.27
N SER A 46 -5.98 -0.78 0.63
CA SER A 46 -4.69 -0.39 0.02
C SER A 46 -4.88 0.67 -1.08
N TRP A 47 -5.94 0.55 -1.88
CA TRP A 47 -6.29 1.51 -2.94
C TRP A 47 -6.69 2.87 -2.36
N VAL A 48 -7.50 2.91 -1.31
CA VAL A 48 -7.91 4.17 -0.66
C VAL A 48 -6.68 4.96 -0.20
N PHE A 49 -5.74 4.29 0.46
CA PHE A 49 -4.52 4.92 0.96
C PHE A 49 -3.61 5.42 -0.16
N ASP A 50 -3.47 4.65 -1.25
CA ASP A 50 -2.74 5.11 -2.45
C ASP A 50 -3.40 6.35 -3.06
N ARG A 51 -4.73 6.35 -3.22
CA ARG A 51 -5.48 7.51 -3.76
C ARG A 51 -5.47 8.73 -2.86
N ALA A 52 -5.35 8.53 -1.54
CA ALA A 52 -5.16 9.62 -0.60
C ALA A 52 -3.76 10.26 -0.69
N GLY A 53 -2.85 9.71 -1.49
CA GLY A 53 -1.46 10.15 -1.56
C GLY A 53 -0.66 9.77 -0.32
N SER A 54 -1.07 8.70 0.39
CA SER A 54 -0.38 8.13 1.55
C SER A 54 -0.42 6.60 1.45
N PRO A 55 0.20 6.00 0.41
CA PRO A 55 0.14 4.56 0.19
C PRO A 55 0.61 3.79 1.43
N LEU A 56 -0.04 2.66 1.70
CA LEU A 56 0.41 1.76 2.74
C LEU A 56 1.78 1.20 2.37
N PRO A 57 2.63 0.90 3.37
CA PRO A 57 3.86 0.15 3.12
C PRO A 57 3.57 -1.15 2.38
N VAL A 58 4.53 -1.59 1.59
CA VAL A 58 4.48 -2.89 0.92
C VAL A 58 4.52 -4.02 1.96
N MET A 59 3.49 -4.85 1.98
CA MET A 59 3.37 -5.98 2.92
C MET A 59 3.29 -7.34 2.22
N GLN A 60 3.24 -7.34 0.89
CA GLN A 60 3.17 -8.52 0.04
C GLN A 60 4.02 -8.29 -1.21
N GLN A 61 4.78 -9.29 -1.64
CA GLN A 61 5.57 -9.23 -2.88
C GLN A 61 4.65 -9.01 -4.09
N GLY A 62 5.05 -8.08 -4.98
CA GLY A 62 4.30 -7.77 -6.20
C GLY A 62 3.05 -6.91 -6.00
N ALA A 63 2.77 -6.43 -4.79
CA ALA A 63 1.71 -5.45 -4.55
C ALA A 63 2.03 -4.10 -5.21
N PRO A 64 1.08 -3.21 -5.48
CA PRO A 64 1.40 -1.80 -5.75
C PRO A 64 1.63 -1.00 -4.45
N SER A 65 0.94 -1.38 -3.38
CA SER A 65 0.93 -0.76 -2.05
C SER A 65 0.15 -1.69 -1.11
N GLY A 66 0.48 -1.71 0.19
CA GLY A 66 -0.22 -2.56 1.16
C GLY A 66 -0.10 -4.06 0.88
N ALA A 67 -1.20 -4.79 1.07
CA ALA A 67 -1.33 -6.23 0.84
C ALA A 67 -2.76 -6.58 0.41
N ALA A 68 -2.94 -7.72 -0.28
CA ALA A 68 -4.25 -8.27 -0.64
C ALA A 68 -4.76 -9.30 0.38
N TYR A 69 -3.94 -9.66 1.37
CA TYR A 69 -4.25 -10.71 2.34
C TYR A 69 -4.13 -10.19 3.78
N CYS A 70 -5.22 -10.31 4.56
CA CYS A 70 -5.34 -9.75 5.90
C CYS A 70 -4.24 -10.23 6.88
N PRO A 71 -3.84 -11.52 6.91
CA PRO A 71 -2.76 -11.98 7.77
C PRO A 71 -1.40 -11.31 7.49
N PHE A 72 -1.09 -10.96 6.23
CA PHE A 72 0.14 -10.21 5.94
C PHE A 72 0.13 -8.82 6.59
N ILE A 73 -1.02 -8.15 6.59
CA ILE A 73 -1.21 -6.85 7.24
C ILE A 73 -1.09 -6.99 8.76
N GLU A 74 -1.75 -7.99 9.36
CA GLU A 74 -1.66 -8.28 10.80
C GLU A 74 -0.19 -8.53 11.22
N HIS A 75 0.52 -9.41 10.51
CA HIS A 75 1.92 -9.71 10.83
C HIS A 75 2.83 -8.50 10.64
N TYR A 76 2.64 -7.72 9.57
CA TYR A 76 3.39 -6.49 9.36
C TYR A 76 3.19 -5.51 10.52
N ALA A 77 1.93 -5.20 10.85
CA ALA A 77 1.60 -4.25 11.90
C ALA A 77 2.19 -4.64 13.27
N LYS A 78 2.16 -5.94 13.60
CA LYS A 78 2.79 -6.48 14.81
C LYS A 78 4.31 -6.31 14.80
N ARG A 79 4.98 -6.67 13.69
CA ARG A 79 6.45 -6.51 13.56
C ARG A 79 6.89 -5.04 13.67
N GLN A 80 6.07 -4.11 13.19
CA GLN A 80 6.37 -2.68 13.27
C GLN A 80 6.05 -2.07 14.65
N GLY A 81 5.50 -2.82 15.61
CA GLY A 81 5.04 -2.27 16.88
C GLY A 81 3.85 -1.31 16.73
N ARG A 82 3.05 -1.46 15.67
CA ARG A 82 1.91 -0.59 15.34
C ARG A 82 0.57 -1.32 15.41
N TRP A 83 0.51 -2.37 16.22
CA TRP A 83 -0.68 -3.16 16.48
C TRP A 83 -1.31 -2.77 17.81
N TYR A 84 -2.59 -2.43 17.80
CA TYR A 84 -3.30 -1.89 18.95
C TYR A 84 -4.60 -2.66 19.24
N SER A 85 -5.06 -2.59 20.48
CA SER A 85 -6.33 -3.18 20.93
C SER A 85 -7.49 -2.18 20.95
N LYS A 86 -7.20 -0.88 20.90
CA LYS A 86 -8.20 0.20 20.90
C LYS A 86 -8.20 0.93 19.55
N PRO A 87 -9.37 1.07 18.89
CA PRO A 87 -9.46 1.74 17.60
C PRO A 87 -9.26 3.25 17.74
N GLN A 88 -8.75 3.86 16.68
CA GLN A 88 -8.82 5.29 16.38
C GLN A 88 -9.29 5.50 14.94
N PRO A 89 -9.94 6.63 14.62
CA PRO A 89 -10.22 6.99 13.23
C PRO A 89 -8.96 6.91 12.35
N GLY A 90 -9.08 6.24 11.21
CA GLY A 90 -8.00 5.97 10.27
C GLY A 90 -7.18 4.70 10.53
N ASP A 91 -7.39 4.02 11.67
CA ASP A 91 -6.84 2.68 11.88
C ASP A 91 -7.47 1.69 10.88
N LEU A 92 -6.71 0.64 10.53
CA LEU A 92 -7.25 -0.51 9.82
C LEU A 92 -7.69 -1.54 10.86
N ALA A 93 -9.00 -1.79 10.94
CA ALA A 93 -9.57 -2.85 11.77
C ALA A 93 -9.43 -4.19 11.05
N LEU A 94 -8.73 -5.15 11.66
CA LEU A 94 -8.60 -6.51 11.15
C LEU A 94 -9.57 -7.42 11.91
N PHE A 95 -10.51 -8.05 11.20
CA PHE A 95 -11.59 -8.83 11.78
C PHE A 95 -11.34 -10.34 11.70
N HIS A 96 -11.75 -11.08 12.73
CA HIS A 96 -11.69 -12.54 12.72
C HIS A 96 -13.07 -13.21 12.52
N PHE A 97 -14.16 -12.59 12.97
CA PHE A 97 -15.52 -13.14 12.89
C PHE A 97 -15.62 -14.61 13.36
N GLY A 98 -14.98 -14.94 14.48
CA GLY A 98 -14.93 -16.29 15.05
C GLY A 98 -13.82 -17.20 14.52
N LYS A 99 -13.06 -16.77 13.50
CA LYS A 99 -11.93 -17.53 12.94
C LYS A 99 -10.63 -17.28 13.74
N ARG A 100 -9.59 -18.10 13.51
CA ARG A 100 -8.28 -17.96 14.18
C ARG A 100 -7.50 -16.72 13.73
N GLU A 101 -7.62 -16.39 12.45
CA GLU A 101 -6.82 -15.36 11.77
C GLU A 101 -7.72 -14.20 11.32
N ALA A 102 -7.10 -13.07 10.99
CA ALA A 102 -7.81 -11.97 10.34
C ALA A 102 -8.29 -12.41 8.95
N VAL A 103 -9.59 -12.32 8.70
CA VAL A 103 -10.22 -12.68 7.42
C VAL A 103 -10.86 -11.50 6.69
N HIS A 104 -10.95 -10.35 7.35
CA HIS A 104 -11.51 -9.14 6.76
C HIS A 104 -10.82 -7.90 7.31
N ILE A 105 -10.97 -6.78 6.61
CA ILE A 105 -10.38 -5.50 6.97
C ILE A 105 -11.28 -4.33 6.59
N GLY A 106 -11.29 -3.30 7.44
CA GLY A 106 -11.97 -2.04 7.20
C GLY A 106 -11.20 -0.84 7.71
N ILE A 107 -11.53 0.35 7.21
CA ILE A 107 -10.97 1.61 7.69
C ILE A 107 -11.89 2.13 8.80
N VAL A 108 -11.38 2.30 10.01
CA VAL A 108 -12.14 2.89 11.12
C VAL A 108 -12.47 4.34 10.78
N GLU A 109 -13.76 4.68 10.75
CA GLU A 109 -14.23 6.02 10.44
C GLU A 109 -14.50 6.81 11.72
N THR A 110 -15.27 6.24 12.65
CA THR A 110 -15.58 6.87 13.94
C THR A 110 -15.51 5.86 15.06
N VAL A 111 -15.06 6.29 16.25
CA VAL A 111 -15.07 5.47 17.47
C VAL A 111 -16.17 5.96 18.38
N MET A 112 -17.00 5.02 18.85
CA MET A 112 -18.13 5.27 19.73
C MET A 112 -17.83 4.70 21.13
N ILE A 113 -18.82 4.76 22.02
CA ILE A 113 -18.69 4.23 23.38
C ILE A 113 -18.61 2.70 23.40
N ALA A 114 -18.10 2.15 24.52
CA ALA A 114 -18.11 0.71 24.81
C ALA A 114 -17.51 -0.19 23.71
N GLY A 115 -16.47 0.30 23.01
CA GLY A 115 -15.77 -0.47 21.99
C GLY A 115 -16.56 -0.66 20.68
N GLN A 116 -17.64 0.11 20.48
CA GLN A 116 -18.31 0.21 19.19
C GLN A 116 -17.60 1.23 18.29
N PHE A 117 -17.62 1.00 16.99
CA PHE A 117 -17.05 1.91 16.00
C PHE A 117 -17.73 1.72 14.64
N ASN A 118 -17.69 2.75 13.79
CA ASN A 118 -18.04 2.61 12.39
C ASN A 118 -16.78 2.41 11.56
N SER A 119 -16.87 1.56 10.54
CA SER A 119 -15.83 1.33 9.55
C SER A 119 -16.39 1.39 8.14
N ILE A 120 -15.52 1.75 7.19
CA ILE A 120 -15.80 1.65 5.76
C ILE A 120 -15.02 0.44 5.23
N GLU A 121 -15.75 -0.50 4.67
CA GLU A 121 -15.27 -1.85 4.35
C GLU A 121 -15.61 -2.18 2.90
N GLY A 122 -14.63 -2.73 2.18
CA GLY A 122 -14.84 -3.30 0.86
C GLY A 122 -15.11 -4.80 0.96
N ASN A 123 -15.83 -5.36 0.00
CA ASN A 123 -16.22 -6.77 -0.05
C ASN A 123 -17.05 -7.24 1.15
N THR A 124 -18.02 -6.44 1.61
CA THR A 124 -19.01 -6.81 2.63
C THR A 124 -20.42 -6.62 2.07
N SER A 125 -21.44 -7.13 2.75
CA SER A 125 -22.86 -6.84 2.44
C SER A 125 -23.69 -6.72 3.72
N ALA A 126 -25.00 -6.49 3.58
CA ALA A 126 -25.92 -6.55 4.72
C ALA A 126 -25.94 -7.94 5.39
N THR A 127 -25.74 -9.01 4.61
CA THR A 127 -25.85 -10.41 5.06
C THR A 127 -24.52 -11.15 5.14
N SER A 128 -23.42 -10.56 4.67
CA SER A 128 -22.07 -11.15 4.67
C SER A 128 -21.06 -10.16 5.23
N ASN A 129 -20.19 -10.64 6.13
CA ASN A 129 -19.21 -9.79 6.80
C ASN A 129 -17.85 -9.73 6.10
N ASP A 130 -17.46 -10.76 5.35
CA ASP A 130 -16.11 -10.94 4.84
C ASP A 130 -16.03 -11.22 3.34
N ASN A 131 -17.16 -11.39 2.65
CA ASN A 131 -17.23 -11.57 1.20
C ASN A 131 -18.64 -11.26 0.64
N GLY A 132 -19.05 -9.99 0.72
CA GLY A 132 -20.40 -9.56 0.32
C GLY A 132 -20.49 -8.74 -0.97
N GLY A 133 -19.37 -8.47 -1.64
CA GLY A 133 -19.36 -7.88 -2.98
C GLY A 133 -19.65 -6.38 -3.07
N ALA A 134 -19.76 -5.65 -1.94
CA ALA A 134 -19.98 -4.20 -1.93
C ALA A 134 -19.03 -3.45 -0.98
N VAL A 135 -18.85 -2.15 -1.23
CA VAL A 135 -18.31 -1.21 -0.26
C VAL A 135 -19.45 -0.70 0.62
N MET A 136 -19.33 -0.83 1.93
CA MET A 136 -20.34 -0.36 2.87
C MET A 136 -19.71 0.31 4.09
N ARG A 137 -20.46 1.24 4.67
CA ARG A 137 -20.28 1.62 6.08
C ARG A 137 -20.90 0.53 6.96
N ARG A 138 -20.16 0.08 7.97
CA ARG A 138 -20.55 -0.98 8.90
C ARG A 138 -20.39 -0.49 10.33
N SER A 139 -21.37 -0.79 11.18
CA SER A 139 -21.22 -0.66 12.63
C SER A 139 -20.62 -1.96 13.17
N ARG A 140 -19.53 -1.84 13.93
CA ARG A 140 -18.67 -2.94 14.38
C ARG A 140 -18.38 -2.84 15.87
N ASN A 141 -17.92 -3.94 16.44
CA ASN A 141 -17.45 -4.01 17.82
C ASN A 141 -16.01 -4.55 17.88
N VAL A 142 -15.20 -4.03 18.81
CA VAL A 142 -13.82 -4.49 19.08
C VAL A 142 -13.73 -6.01 19.29
N SER A 143 -14.77 -6.64 19.85
CA SER A 143 -14.84 -8.10 20.05
C SER A 143 -14.83 -8.92 18.76
N GLN A 144 -15.11 -8.29 17.60
CA GLN A 144 -15.05 -8.92 16.28
C GLN A 144 -13.64 -8.83 15.66
N CYS A 145 -12.74 -8.09 16.29
CA CYS A 145 -11.44 -7.70 15.76
C CYS A 145 -10.32 -8.54 16.37
N ARG A 146 -9.34 -8.91 15.53
CA ARG A 146 -8.01 -9.35 15.99
C ARG A 146 -7.25 -8.20 16.64
N GLY A 147 -7.47 -6.99 16.11
CA GLY A 147 -6.82 -5.76 16.54
C GLY A 147 -6.82 -4.73 15.42
N PHE A 148 -6.06 -3.66 15.65
CA PHE A 148 -6.03 -2.48 14.81
C PHE A 148 -4.60 -2.19 14.38
N TYR A 149 -4.38 -2.07 13.07
CA TYR A 149 -3.15 -1.50 12.56
C TYR A 149 -3.31 0.02 12.47
N ARG A 150 -2.40 0.79 13.07
CA ARG A 150 -2.36 2.25 12.94
C ARG A 150 -1.32 2.68 11.92
N PRO A 151 -1.67 3.02 10.67
CA PRO A 151 -0.68 3.44 9.68
C PRO A 151 0.00 4.77 10.08
N VAL A 152 1.18 5.04 9.52
CA VAL A 152 1.71 6.41 9.49
C VAL A 152 1.08 7.09 8.29
N PHE A 153 0.44 8.24 8.49
CA PHE A 153 0.03 9.09 7.38
C PHE A 153 1.20 9.98 6.99
N GLY A 154 1.53 10.00 5.71
CA GLY A 154 2.59 10.83 5.18
C GLY A 154 2.42 11.03 3.69
N PRO A 155 2.91 12.14 3.13
CA PRO A 155 2.91 12.29 1.68
C PRO A 155 3.64 11.10 1.05
N LYS A 156 3.07 10.56 -0.03
CA LYS A 156 3.76 9.65 -0.94
C LYS A 156 5.10 10.31 -1.27
N LYS A 157 6.20 9.70 -0.81
CA LYS A 157 7.53 10.22 -1.07
C LYS A 157 7.81 10.03 -2.57
N THR A 158 8.05 11.11 -3.28
CA THR A 158 8.30 11.14 -4.73
C THR A 158 9.57 11.93 -5.02
N GLY A 159 10.08 11.81 -6.24
CA GLY A 159 11.30 12.51 -6.65
C GLY A 159 12.46 12.23 -5.70
N VAL A 160 13.20 13.27 -5.31
CA VAL A 160 14.37 13.15 -4.43
C VAL A 160 14.03 12.61 -3.04
N ASP A 161 12.82 12.87 -2.54
CA ASP A 161 12.41 12.46 -1.19
C ASP A 161 12.02 10.98 -1.12
N ALA A 162 11.90 10.30 -2.26
CA ALA A 162 11.51 8.90 -2.35
C ALA A 162 12.52 7.92 -1.72
N TYR A 163 13.76 8.33 -1.45
CA TYR A 163 14.79 7.44 -0.88
C TYR A 163 14.56 7.10 0.58
N TYR A 164 14.64 5.81 0.93
CA TYR A 164 14.59 5.36 2.33
C TYR A 164 15.31 4.04 2.59
N ARG A 165 15.89 3.40 1.57
CA ARG A 165 16.58 2.11 1.67
C ARG A 165 17.59 1.95 0.54
N LEU A 166 18.57 1.09 0.75
CA LEU A 166 19.53 0.69 -0.27
C LEU A 166 18.83 -0.15 -1.35
N ILE A 167 18.93 0.26 -2.61
CA ILE A 167 18.31 -0.42 -3.77
C ILE A 167 19.39 -1.17 -4.55
N ARG A 168 19.14 -2.45 -4.83
CA ARG A 168 20.06 -3.33 -5.57
C ARG A 168 19.30 -4.48 -6.22
N LEU A 169 19.97 -5.21 -7.11
CA LEU A 169 19.42 -6.44 -7.66
C LEU A 169 19.32 -7.51 -6.56
N THR A 170 18.15 -8.13 -6.43
CA THR A 170 17.88 -9.21 -5.46
C THR A 170 17.00 -10.27 -6.10
N ASP A 171 16.89 -11.45 -5.46
CA ASP A 171 15.86 -12.45 -5.79
C ASP A 171 14.94 -12.63 -4.57
N PRO A 172 13.66 -12.23 -4.66
CA PRO A 172 13.01 -11.56 -5.79
C PRO A 172 13.47 -10.11 -5.97
N PHE A 173 13.28 -9.53 -7.15
CA PHE A 173 13.67 -8.14 -7.43
C PHE A 173 13.06 -7.16 -6.45
N MET A 174 13.85 -6.17 -6.03
CA MET A 174 13.33 -5.03 -5.28
C MET A 174 12.35 -4.24 -6.15
N TRP A 175 11.35 -3.64 -5.52
CA TRP A 175 10.39 -2.79 -6.20
C TRP A 175 9.79 -1.76 -5.25
N GLY A 176 9.35 -0.60 -5.77
CA GLY A 176 8.77 0.49 -4.99
C GLY A 176 8.82 1.84 -5.69
N GLU A 177 8.20 2.84 -5.07
CA GLU A 177 8.18 4.23 -5.56
C GLU A 177 9.56 4.89 -5.54
N ASP A 178 10.45 4.46 -4.64
CA ASP A 178 11.85 4.82 -4.61
C ASP A 178 12.55 4.42 -5.92
N ILE A 179 12.31 3.18 -6.36
CA ILE A 179 12.84 2.67 -7.61
C ILE A 179 12.21 3.37 -8.81
N ARG A 180 10.89 3.61 -8.79
CA ARG A 180 10.22 4.33 -9.87
C ARG A 180 10.74 5.75 -10.00
N ALA A 181 10.89 6.47 -8.89
CA ALA A 181 11.45 7.82 -8.87
C ALA A 181 12.87 7.84 -9.44
N TRP A 182 13.70 6.87 -9.05
CA TRP A 182 15.03 6.73 -9.63
C TRP A 182 14.99 6.42 -11.13
N GLN A 183 14.13 5.50 -11.59
CA GLN A 183 14.00 5.18 -13.03
C GLN A 183 13.56 6.40 -13.85
N ILE A 184 12.59 7.19 -13.33
CA ILE A 184 12.16 8.45 -13.97
C ILE A 184 13.34 9.40 -14.08
N GLN A 185 14.08 9.62 -12.99
CA GLN A 185 15.21 10.54 -12.99
C GLN A 185 16.38 10.02 -13.85
N ALA A 186 16.65 8.72 -13.83
CA ALA A 186 17.65 8.04 -14.64
C ALA A 186 17.38 8.26 -16.13
N ASN A 187 16.12 8.27 -16.56
CA ASN A 187 15.75 8.53 -17.95
C ASN A 187 16.09 9.94 -18.43
N TRP A 188 16.28 10.92 -17.54
CA TRP A 188 16.76 12.25 -17.92
C TRP A 188 18.20 12.19 -18.44
N PHE A 189 18.96 11.15 -18.09
CA PHE A 189 20.29 10.88 -18.62
C PHE A 189 20.27 9.93 -19.83
N GLY A 190 19.09 9.61 -20.38
CA GLY A 190 18.95 8.85 -21.63
C GLY A 190 19.00 7.32 -21.47
N TYR A 191 18.79 6.76 -20.27
CA TYR A 191 18.88 5.31 -20.06
C TYR A 191 17.68 4.49 -20.56
N GLY A 192 16.56 5.11 -20.95
CA GLY A 192 15.45 4.43 -21.63
C GLY A 192 14.77 3.31 -20.81
N LEU A 193 14.74 3.44 -19.48
CA LEU A 193 14.08 2.52 -18.58
C LEU A 193 12.55 2.67 -18.65
N ASN A 194 11.83 1.57 -18.43
CA ASN A 194 10.41 1.64 -18.08
C ASN A 194 10.31 1.99 -16.58
N PRO A 195 9.65 3.10 -16.18
CA PRO A 195 9.49 3.46 -14.77
C PRO A 195 8.38 2.64 -14.09
N ASP A 196 8.53 1.32 -14.12
CA ASP A 196 7.61 0.35 -13.51
C ASP A 196 7.78 0.25 -12.00
N GLY A 197 8.88 0.77 -11.45
CA GLY A 197 9.23 0.66 -10.05
C GLY A 197 9.89 -0.66 -9.69
N VAL A 198 10.37 -1.46 -10.66
CA VAL A 198 11.06 -2.74 -10.43
C VAL A 198 12.56 -2.61 -10.72
N TYR A 199 13.39 -2.98 -9.74
CA TYR A 199 14.84 -2.98 -9.89
C TYR A 199 15.33 -4.33 -10.42
N GLY A 200 15.12 -4.54 -11.72
CA GLY A 200 15.63 -5.71 -12.45
C GLY A 200 16.97 -5.48 -13.15
N PRO A 201 17.46 -6.44 -13.95
CA PRO A 201 18.77 -6.38 -14.61
C PRO A 201 18.99 -5.14 -15.50
N LYS A 202 17.92 -4.62 -16.13
CA LYS A 202 17.99 -3.37 -16.90
C LYS A 202 18.28 -2.15 -16.01
N SER A 203 17.62 -2.08 -14.85
CA SER A 203 17.83 -1.02 -13.85
C SER A 203 19.26 -1.09 -13.28
N GLU A 204 19.75 -2.30 -12.98
CA GLU A 204 21.13 -2.51 -12.53
C GLU A 204 22.15 -2.07 -13.59
N THR A 205 21.93 -2.43 -14.85
CA THR A 205 22.79 -2.02 -15.98
C THR A 205 22.84 -0.51 -16.13
N ALA A 206 21.68 0.16 -16.06
CA ALA A 206 21.61 1.62 -16.11
C ALA A 206 22.30 2.26 -14.89
N CYS A 207 22.16 1.67 -13.71
CA CYS A 207 22.82 2.16 -12.50
C CYS A 207 24.34 2.08 -12.61
N LYS A 208 24.89 0.94 -13.05
CA LYS A 208 26.33 0.78 -13.29
C LYS A 208 26.85 1.79 -14.32
N LYS A 209 26.11 2.03 -15.40
CA LYS A 209 26.46 3.07 -16.39
C LYS A 209 26.47 4.46 -15.77
N PHE A 210 25.43 4.82 -15.01
CA PHE A 210 25.34 6.09 -14.31
C PHE A 210 26.50 6.30 -13.34
N GLN A 211 26.80 5.30 -12.51
CA GLN A 211 27.93 5.33 -11.58
C GLN A 211 29.25 5.56 -12.30
N ALA A 212 29.50 4.84 -13.41
CA ALA A 212 30.70 5.01 -14.21
C ALA A 212 30.81 6.43 -14.80
N THR A 213 29.72 6.98 -15.34
CA THR A 213 29.69 8.36 -15.88
C THR A 213 29.91 9.43 -14.80
N ARG A 214 29.59 9.13 -13.55
CA ARG A 214 29.70 10.06 -12.42
C ARG A 214 30.96 9.84 -11.56
N GLY A 215 31.82 8.90 -11.93
CA GLY A 215 33.03 8.58 -11.15
C GLY A 215 32.72 7.97 -9.78
N LEU A 216 31.59 7.28 -9.63
CA LEU A 216 31.20 6.57 -8.42
C LEU A 216 31.71 5.12 -8.46
N VAL A 217 31.65 4.43 -7.32
CA VAL A 217 31.85 2.98 -7.26
C VAL A 217 30.81 2.30 -8.15
N VAL A 218 31.26 1.47 -9.11
CA VAL A 218 30.40 0.80 -10.10
C VAL A 218 29.95 -0.56 -9.57
N ASP A 219 29.02 -0.55 -8.63
CA ASP A 219 28.50 -1.75 -7.97
C ASP A 219 27.05 -2.10 -8.36
N GLY A 220 26.36 -1.22 -9.09
CA GLY A 220 24.93 -1.39 -9.39
C GLY A 220 24.03 -1.24 -8.17
N VAL A 221 24.51 -0.57 -7.12
CA VAL A 221 23.78 -0.32 -5.88
C VAL A 221 23.46 1.17 -5.75
N ILE A 222 22.20 1.48 -5.54
CA ILE A 222 21.76 2.84 -5.25
C ILE A 222 21.76 3.04 -3.73
N GLY A 223 22.93 3.41 -3.23
CA GLY A 223 23.16 3.99 -1.91
C GLY A 223 22.87 5.50 -1.86
N ASP A 224 23.05 6.12 -0.71
CA ASP A 224 22.87 7.58 -0.52
C ASP A 224 23.64 8.43 -1.54
N ILE A 225 24.88 8.04 -1.86
CA ILE A 225 25.75 8.78 -2.79
C ILE A 225 25.19 8.70 -4.21
N THR A 226 24.91 7.48 -4.70
CA THR A 226 24.30 7.26 -6.03
C THR A 226 22.96 7.98 -6.16
N TRP A 227 22.13 7.94 -5.12
CA TRP A 227 20.83 8.64 -5.11
C TRP A 227 21.00 10.16 -5.21
N LYS A 228 21.78 10.76 -4.32
CA LYS A 228 22.03 12.21 -4.30
C LYS A 228 22.57 12.71 -5.63
N GLU A 229 23.50 11.97 -6.24
CA GLU A 229 24.06 12.36 -7.53
C GLU A 229 23.04 12.21 -8.68
N THR A 230 22.13 11.24 -8.61
CA THR A 230 21.04 11.06 -9.60
C THR A 230 20.07 12.25 -9.60
N PHE A 231 19.76 12.81 -8.42
CA PHE A 231 18.79 13.90 -8.24
C PHE A 231 19.39 15.30 -8.17
N LYS A 232 20.70 15.43 -8.38
CA LYS A 232 21.37 16.72 -8.41
C LYS A 232 20.88 17.52 -9.62
N LYS A 233 20.43 18.75 -9.41
CA LYS A 233 20.10 19.66 -10.52
C LYS A 233 21.35 19.84 -11.37
N LEU A 234 21.24 19.52 -12.66
CA LEU A 234 22.26 19.88 -13.63
C LEU A 234 22.16 21.39 -13.82
N ASN A 235 23.27 22.09 -13.55
CA ASN A 235 23.42 23.51 -13.88
C ASN A 235 23.61 23.67 -15.39
#